data_AF-A0A0K8QR90-F1
#
_entry.id   AF-A0A0K8QR90-F1
#
_cell.length_a   1.000
_cell.length_b   1.000
_cell.length_c   1.000
_cell.angle_alpha   90.00
_cell.angle_beta   90.00
_cell.angle_gamma   90.00
#
_symmetry.space_group_name_H-M   'P 1'
#
loop_
_entity.id
_entity.type
_entity.pdbx_description
1 polymer ?
#
loop_
_entity_poly.entity_id
_entity_poly.type
_entity_poly.pdbx_seq_one_letter_code
_entity_poly.pdbx_strand_id
1 'polypeptide(L)'
;MGERVKSPTYSLIESYRFDGRAAHHLDLYRIADPAELEYLGLDALAEPGGLVLVEWPERGAGALPPPDWRLDLVHAGSGRRARLTALSPAARQAVERV
;
A
#
# COMPACT_ATOMS: atom_id res chain seq x y z
N MET A 1 -21.38 -1.45 -9.88
CA MET A 1 -21.67 -1.66 -8.45
C MET A 1 -20.32 -1.90 -7.81
N GLY A 2 -19.78 -0.94 -7.04
CA GLY A 2 -18.43 -1.07 -6.48
C GLY A 2 -18.42 -2.12 -5.36
N GLU A 3 -17.44 -3.02 -5.38
CA GLU A 3 -17.23 -3.97 -4.29
C GLU A 3 -16.85 -3.22 -3.01
N ARG A 4 -17.29 -3.73 -1.86
CA ARG A 4 -16.88 -3.19 -0.56
C ARG A 4 -15.42 -3.57 -0.31
N VAL A 5 -14.55 -2.58 -0.22
CA VAL A 5 -13.18 -2.75 0.27
C VAL A 5 -13.22 -3.18 1.73
N LYS A 6 -12.58 -4.31 2.05
CA LYS A 6 -12.45 -4.83 3.41
C LYS A 6 -10.98 -4.83 3.80
N SER A 7 -10.71 -4.62 5.09
CA SER A 7 -9.35 -4.74 5.60
C SER A 7 -8.92 -6.22 5.54
N PRO A 8 -7.75 -6.53 4.92
CA PRO A 8 -7.25 -7.89 4.76
C PRO A 8 -6.53 -8.39 6.02
N THR A 9 -6.93 -7.97 7.22
CA THR A 9 -6.24 -8.34 8.48
C THR A 9 -6.02 -9.86 8.67
N TYR A 10 -6.85 -10.72 8.04
CA TYR A 10 -6.69 -12.19 8.09
C TYR A 10 -6.13 -12.80 6.80
N SER A 11 -6.45 -12.24 5.63
CA SER A 11 -5.95 -12.72 4.34
C SER A 11 -4.55 -12.20 4.02
N LEU A 12 -4.07 -11.20 4.76
CA LEU A 12 -2.87 -10.38 4.54
C LEU A 12 -2.92 -9.54 3.26
N ILE A 13 -3.47 -10.09 2.17
CA ILE A 13 -3.60 -9.45 0.87
C ILE A 13 -5.04 -9.58 0.38
N GLU A 14 -5.62 -8.47 -0.07
CA GLU A 14 -6.86 -8.46 -0.85
C GLU A 14 -6.59 -7.77 -2.19
N SER A 15 -7.09 -8.36 -3.28
CA SER A 15 -6.86 -7.85 -4.63
C SER A 15 -8.16 -7.38 -5.27
N TYR A 16 -8.09 -6.21 -5.89
CA TYR A 16 -9.21 -5.53 -6.52
C TYR A 16 -8.86 -5.17 -7.95
N ARG A 17 -9.90 -4.94 -8.78
CA ARG A 17 -9.75 -4.36 -10.11
C ARG A 17 -10.38 -2.97 -10.15
N PHE A 18 -9.63 -2.01 -10.66
CA PHE A 18 -10.09 -0.64 -10.85
C PHE A 18 -9.63 -0.13 -12.22
N ASP A 19 -10.59 0.23 -13.08
CA ASP A 19 -10.33 0.76 -14.43
C ASP A 19 -9.32 -0.08 -15.24
N GLY A 20 -9.48 -1.41 -15.20
CA GLY A 20 -8.60 -2.36 -15.89
C GLY A 20 -7.23 -2.60 -15.23
N ARG A 21 -6.94 -1.94 -14.10
CA ARG A 21 -5.69 -2.07 -13.33
C ARG A 21 -5.90 -2.90 -12.07
N ALA A 22 -4.86 -3.60 -11.64
CA ALA A 22 -4.84 -4.29 -10.36
C ALA A 22 -4.60 -3.30 -9.21
N ALA A 23 -5.29 -3.50 -8.10
CA ALA A 23 -4.99 -2.84 -6.84
C ALA A 23 -4.88 -3.89 -5.72
N HIS A 24 -3.75 -3.92 -5.01
CA HIS A 24 -3.49 -4.86 -3.94
C HIS A 24 -3.44 -4.11 -2.61
N HIS A 25 -4.28 -4.53 -1.67
CA HIS A 25 -4.29 -4.02 -0.30
C HIS A 25 -3.61 -5.05 0.60
N LEU A 26 -2.52 -4.65 1.24
CA LEU A 26 -1.79 -5.44 2.20
C LEU A 26 -2.00 -4.88 3.61
N ASP A 27 -2.25 -5.74 4.58
CA ASP A 27 -2.28 -5.40 6.00
C ASP A 27 -1.28 -6.28 6.76
N LEU A 28 -0.16 -5.67 7.15
CA LEU A 28 0.97 -6.37 7.76
C LEU A 28 0.91 -6.38 9.29
N TYR A 29 -0.19 -5.93 9.90
CA TYR A 29 -0.33 -5.85 11.36
C TYR A 29 0.01 -7.16 12.09
N ARG A 30 -0.27 -8.30 11.46
CA ARG A 30 -0.08 -9.64 12.04
C ARG A 30 1.24 -10.32 11.66
N ILE A 31 2.05 -9.72 10.80
CA ILE A 31 3.34 -10.30 10.42
C ILE A 31 4.31 -10.21 11.60
N ALA A 32 4.82 -11.37 12.01
CA ALA A 32 5.80 -11.48 13.08
C ALA A 32 7.23 -11.37 12.54
N ASP A 33 7.50 -12.01 11.40
CA ASP A 33 8.79 -11.97 10.70
C ASP A 33 8.64 -11.43 9.27
N PRO A 34 9.32 -10.32 8.90
CA PRO A 34 9.32 -9.79 7.54
C PRO A 34 9.69 -10.82 6.45
N ALA A 35 10.48 -11.86 6.78
CA ALA A 35 10.83 -12.92 5.84
C ALA A 35 9.60 -13.72 5.36
N GLU A 36 8.50 -13.74 6.13
CA GLU A 36 7.24 -14.37 5.71
C GLU A 36 6.67 -13.71 4.43
N LEU A 37 7.01 -12.45 4.17
CA LEU A 37 6.56 -11.72 2.99
C LEU A 37 7.19 -12.22 1.68
N GLU A 38 8.37 -12.81 1.73
CA GLU A 38 9.01 -13.40 0.55
C GLU A 38 8.14 -14.51 -0.05
N TYR A 39 7.45 -15.28 0.80
CA TYR A 39 6.54 -16.34 0.39
C TYR A 39 5.21 -15.84 -0.18
N LEU A 40 4.85 -14.56 0.04
CA LEU A 40 3.63 -13.97 -0.50
C LEU A 40 3.77 -13.59 -1.98
N GLY A 41 4.99 -13.64 -2.54
CA GLY A 41 5.23 -13.34 -3.95
C GLY A 41 4.95 -11.88 -4.29
N LEU A 42 5.40 -10.95 -3.44
CA LEU A 42 5.18 -9.51 -3.61
C LEU A 42 5.66 -8.98 -4.97
N ASP A 43 6.69 -9.59 -5.54
CA ASP A 43 7.20 -9.26 -6.88
C ASP A 43 6.14 -9.43 -7.99
N ALA A 44 5.18 -10.36 -7.80
CA ALA A 44 4.09 -10.57 -8.74
C ALA A 44 3.00 -9.50 -8.64
N LEU A 45 2.97 -8.71 -7.57
CA LEU A 45 2.00 -7.62 -7.37
C LEU A 45 2.43 -6.33 -8.10
N ALA A 46 3.68 -6.25 -8.56
CA ALA A 46 4.26 -5.10 -9.25
C ALA A 46 3.93 -5.09 -10.76
N GLU A 47 2.66 -5.25 -11.11
CA GLU A 47 2.21 -5.12 -12.49
C GLU A 47 2.34 -3.65 -12.98
N PRO A 48 2.76 -3.40 -14.23
CA PRO A 48 2.85 -2.05 -14.77
C PRO A 48 1.53 -1.29 -14.66
N GLY A 49 1.53 -0.21 -13.88
CA GLY A 49 0.35 0.63 -13.67
C GLY A 49 -0.66 0.09 -12.66
N GLY A 50 -0.33 -1.00 -11.94
CA GLY A 50 -1.04 -1.45 -10.75
C GLY A 50 -0.76 -0.57 -9.53
N LEU A 51 -1.60 -0.69 -8.50
CA LEU A 51 -1.49 0.03 -7.25
C LEU A 51 -1.28 -0.96 -6.09
N VAL A 52 -0.24 -0.77 -5.29
CA VAL A 52 -0.02 -1.56 -4.07
C VAL A 52 -0.14 -0.62 -2.88
N LEU A 53 -1.07 -0.92 -1.97
CA LEU A 53 -1.27 -0.20 -0.71
C LEU A 53 -0.87 -1.11 0.44
N VAL A 54 -0.01 -0.63 1.33
CA VAL A 54 0.49 -1.41 2.46
C VAL A 54 0.19 -0.68 3.77
N GLU A 55 -0.59 -1.31 4.64
CA GLU A 55 -0.77 -0.91 6.03
C GLU A 55 0.31 -1.55 6.91
N TRP A 56 0.79 -0.81 7.91
CA TRP A 56 1.89 -1.19 8.80
C TRP A 56 3.18 -1.61 8.06
N PRO A 57 3.66 -0.81 7.08
CA PRO A 57 4.81 -1.17 6.24
C PRO A 57 6.10 -1.43 7.04
N GLU A 58 6.23 -0.90 8.25
CA GLU A 58 7.34 -1.17 9.15
C GLU A 58 7.49 -2.65 9.53
N ARG A 59 6.40 -3.43 9.48
CA ARG A 59 6.41 -4.88 9.71
C ARG A 59 7.00 -5.67 8.54
N GLY A 60 7.15 -5.04 7.39
CA GLY A 60 7.79 -5.60 6.20
C GLY A 60 9.16 -5.01 5.90
N ALA A 61 9.82 -4.41 6.89
CA ALA A 61 11.13 -3.79 6.71
C ALA A 61 12.14 -4.77 6.10
N GLY A 62 12.77 -4.37 5.00
CA GLY A 62 13.75 -5.19 4.27
C GLY A 62 13.16 -6.11 3.21
N ALA A 63 11.86 -6.44 3.29
CA ALA A 63 11.17 -7.29 2.32
C ALA A 63 10.29 -6.50 1.32
N LEU A 64 9.86 -5.30 1.70
CA LEU A 64 9.09 -4.42 0.80
C LEU A 64 10.01 -3.63 -0.14
N PRO A 65 9.60 -3.41 -1.41
CA PRO A 65 10.28 -2.47 -2.28
C PRO A 65 10.16 -1.04 -1.74
N PRO A 66 11.08 -0.13 -2.12
CA PRO A 66 10.97 1.27 -1.72
C PRO A 66 9.66 1.89 -2.26
N PRO A 67 8.87 2.55 -1.42
CA PRO A 67 7.58 3.08 -1.85
C PRO A 67 7.74 4.35 -2.70
N ASP A 68 6.84 4.53 -3.67
CA ASP A 68 6.70 5.79 -4.41
C ASP A 68 6.11 6.91 -3.53
N TRP A 69 5.16 6.55 -2.66
CA TRP A 69 4.40 7.47 -1.83
C TRP A 69 4.36 6.97 -0.38
N ARG A 70 4.39 7.91 0.58
CA ARG A 70 4.07 7.65 1.98
C ARG A 70 2.84 8.45 2.39
N LEU A 71 1.85 7.77 2.96
CA LEU A 71 0.65 8.38 3.54
C LEU A 71 0.72 8.29 5.07
N ASP A 72 0.92 9.44 5.72
CA ASP A 72 0.88 9.55 7.17
C ASP A 72 -0.53 10.03 7.60
N LEU A 73 -1.20 9.26 8.45
CA LEU A 73 -2.51 9.62 9.02
C LEU A 73 -2.37 9.87 10.51
N VAL A 74 -2.77 11.06 10.98
CA VAL A 74 -2.75 11.41 12.41
C VAL A 74 -4.10 11.91 12.89
N HIS A 75 -4.43 11.64 14.16
CA HIS A 75 -5.63 12.19 14.79
C HIS A 75 -5.55 13.72 14.88
N ALA A 76 -6.65 14.40 14.58
CA ALA A 76 -6.75 15.86 14.61
C ALA A 76 -8.15 16.27 15.11
N GLY A 77 -8.31 16.39 16.43
CA GLY A 77 -9.63 16.64 17.04
C GLY A 77 -10.62 15.51 16.75
N SER A 78 -11.78 15.85 16.19
CA SER A 78 -12.78 14.87 15.73
C SER A 78 -12.45 14.24 14.37
N GLY A 79 -11.41 14.72 13.68
CA GLY A 79 -11.02 14.29 12.34
C GLY A 79 -9.66 13.61 12.28
N ARG A 80 -9.14 13.51 11.05
CA ARG A 80 -7.77 13.07 10.77
C ARG A 80 -7.07 14.09 9.87
N ARG A 81 -5.77 14.24 10.05
CA ARG A 81 -4.89 14.91 9.09
C ARG A 81 -4.15 13.84 8.31
N ALA A 82 -4.27 13.90 6.99
CA ALA A 82 -3.51 13.09 6.07
C ALA A 82 -2.35 13.90 5.49
N ARG A 83 -1.16 13.31 5.44
CA ARG A 83 0.00 13.86 4.73
C ARG A 83 0.47 12.83 3.72
N LEU A 84 0.40 13.18 2.45
CA LEU A 84 0.97 12.39 1.37
C LEU A 84 2.35 12.96 1.00
N THR A 85 3.37 12.11 0.97
CA THR A 85 4.76 12.48 0.66
C THR A 85 5.24 11.69 -0.55
N ALA A 86 5.71 12.38 -1.59
CA ALA A 86 6.32 11.77 -2.77
C ALA A 86 7.79 11.40 -2.51
N LEU A 87 8.11 10.11 -2.61
CA LEU A 87 9.44 9.55 -2.30
C LEU A 87 10.22 9.15 -3.56
N SER A 88 9.53 8.78 -4.65
CA SER A 88 10.18 8.51 -5.94
C SER A 88 10.17 9.73 -6.88
N PRO A 89 11.06 9.76 -7.91
CA PRO A 89 11.00 10.78 -8.96
C PRO A 89 9.66 10.82 -9.70
N ALA A 90 9.08 9.64 -9.99
CA ALA A 90 7.79 9.54 -10.66
C ALA A 90 6.65 10.14 -9.83
N ALA A 91 6.63 9.85 -8.51
CA ALA A 91 5.66 10.44 -7.59
C ALA A 91 5.80 11.96 -7.52
N ARG A 92 7.03 12.50 -7.47
CA ARG A 92 7.26 13.95 -7.41
C ARG A 92 6.75 14.65 -8.67
N GLN A 93 7.04 14.10 -9.85
CA GLN A 93 6.52 14.62 -11.12
C GLN A 93 4.98 14.59 -11.18
N ALA A 94 4.33 13.63 -10.52
CA ALA A 94 2.88 13.59 -10.46
C ALA A 94 2.29 14.70 -9.57
N VAL A 95 2.97 15.11 -8.48
CA VAL A 95 2.55 16.25 -7.64
C VAL A 95 2.60 17.56 -8.42
N GLU A 96 3.63 17.77 -9.24
CA GLU A 96 3.83 19.01 -10.01
C GLU A 96 2.77 19.24 -11.10
N ARG A 97 1.96 18.23 -11.40
CA ARG A 97 0.89 18.28 -12.41
C ARG A 97 -0.49 18.59 -11.83
N VAL A 98 -0.59 18.76 -10.51
CA VAL A 98 -1.83 19.09 -9.78
C VAL A 98 -1.85 20.57 -9.44
#